data_AF-A0A2D6GX81-F1
#
_entry.id   AF-A0A2D6GX81-F1
#
_cell.length_a   1.000
_cell.length_b   1.000
_cell.length_c   1.000
_cell.angle_alpha   90.00
_cell.angle_beta   90.00
_cell.angle_gamma   90.00
#
_symmetry.space_group_name_H-M   'P 1'
#
loop_
_entity.id
_entity.type
_entity.pdbx_description
1 polymer ?
#
loop_
_entity_poly.entity_id
_entity_poly.type
_entity_poly.pdbx_seq_one_letter_code
_entity_poly.pdbx_strand_id
1 'polypeptide(L)'
;MSIREIWAKIKQSEDILDSKTALILIIILVGTGSFGLGRLSALETKKEPVEIISAELGTDLTSTASLGGGAVVASRNGSKYHYPWCSGAKRIAPQNKVEFSTIEEARRAGYTPAANCKGLK
;
A
#
# COMPACT_ATOMS: atom_id res chain seq x y z
N MET A 1 -2.42 20.37 40.20
CA MET A 1 -2.39 18.98 40.73
C MET A 1 -1.11 18.82 41.55
N SER A 2 -1.24 18.39 42.80
CA SER A 2 -0.12 18.34 43.76
C SER A 2 0.71 17.07 43.54
N ILE A 3 2.05 17.21 43.55
CA ILE A 3 3.01 16.08 43.42
C ILE A 3 2.77 15.01 44.50
N ARG A 4 2.20 15.40 45.66
CA ARG A 4 1.88 14.48 46.75
C ARG A 4 0.73 13.51 46.41
N GLU A 5 -0.20 13.90 45.54
CA GLU A 5 -1.30 13.02 45.10
C GLU A 5 -0.84 11.98 44.09
N ILE A 6 0.14 12.33 43.25
CA ILE A 6 0.76 11.40 42.29
C ILE A 6 1.55 10.34 43.05
N TRP A 7 2.32 10.74 44.07
CA TRP A 7 3.07 9.83 44.93
C TRP A 7 2.18 8.87 45.71
N ALA A 8 1.04 9.34 46.22
CA ALA A 8 0.06 8.50 46.91
C ALA A 8 -0.56 7.45 45.98
N LYS A 9 -0.87 7.82 44.72
CA LYS A 9 -1.36 6.89 43.69
C LYS A 9 -0.33 5.82 43.33
N ILE A 10 0.93 6.20 43.17
CA ILE A 10 2.01 5.25 42.87
C ILE A 10 2.21 4.28 44.04
N LYS A 11 2.19 4.78 45.28
CA LYS A 11 2.35 3.95 46.48
C LYS A 11 1.16 3.00 46.72
N GLN A 12 -0.05 3.40 46.36
CA GLN A 12 -1.23 2.50 46.35
C GLN A 12 -1.12 1.40 45.29
N SER A 13 -0.30 1.59 44.26
CA SER A 13 -0.06 0.61 43.19
C SER A 13 0.92 -0.49 43.62
N GLU A 14 1.77 -0.24 44.62
CA GLU A 14 2.68 -1.25 45.19
C GLU A 14 1.92 -2.35 45.96
N ASP A 15 0.79 -2.03 46.61
CA ASP A 15 -0.08 -3.04 47.26
C ASP A 15 -0.79 -3.97 46.25
N ILE A 16 -0.90 -3.55 44.98
CA ILE A 16 -1.43 -4.35 43.87
C ILE A 16 -0.34 -5.27 43.27
N LEU A 17 0.92 -5.06 43.64
CA LEU A 17 2.10 -5.77 43.13
C LEU A 17 2.65 -6.76 44.17
N ASP A 18 1.79 -7.53 44.84
CA ASP A 18 2.24 -8.76 45.52
C ASP A 18 3.05 -9.60 44.50
N SER A 19 4.17 -10.19 44.93
CA SER A 19 5.07 -10.95 44.05
C SER A 19 4.32 -11.97 43.17
N LYS A 20 3.27 -12.60 43.71
CA LYS A 20 2.39 -13.48 42.95
C LYS A 20 1.57 -12.75 41.89
N THR A 21 0.92 -11.65 42.24
CA THR A 21 0.11 -10.86 41.30
C THR A 21 0.99 -10.19 40.24
N ALA A 22 2.18 -9.70 40.60
CA ALA A 22 3.15 -9.17 39.67
C ALA A 22 3.59 -10.22 38.63
N LEU A 23 3.86 -11.44 39.08
CA LEU A 23 4.27 -12.55 38.22
C LEU A 23 3.13 -12.97 37.27
N ILE A 24 1.89 -13.03 37.75
CA ILE A 24 0.71 -13.31 36.91
C ILE A 24 0.52 -12.21 35.85
N LEU A 25 0.63 -10.93 36.23
CA LEU A 25 0.47 -9.80 35.32
C LEU A 25 1.57 -9.77 34.25
N ILE A 26 2.81 -10.10 34.63
CA ILE A 26 3.94 -10.25 33.68
C ILE A 26 3.68 -11.39 32.70
N ILE A 27 3.23 -12.56 33.16
CA ILE A 27 2.90 -13.69 32.26
C ILE A 27 1.82 -13.29 31.26
N ILE A 28 0.76 -12.62 31.72
CA ILE A 28 -0.33 -12.15 30.85
C ILE A 28 0.22 -11.16 29.82
N LEU A 29 1.01 -10.18 30.26
CA LEU A 29 1.55 -9.13 29.38
C LEU A 29 2.50 -9.70 28.34
N VAL A 30 3.39 -10.62 28.73
CA VAL A 30 4.28 -11.35 27.81
C VAL A 30 3.48 -12.22 26.84
N GLY A 31 2.44 -12.90 27.31
CA GLY A 31 1.55 -13.71 26.46
C GLY A 31 0.81 -12.88 25.42
N THR A 32 0.14 -11.80 25.85
CA THR A 32 -0.59 -10.91 24.93
C THR A 32 0.33 -10.13 24.01
N GLY A 33 1.51 -9.72 24.49
CA GLY A 33 2.53 -9.04 23.69
C GLY A 33 3.09 -9.94 22.59
N SER A 34 3.45 -11.18 22.95
CA SER A 34 3.96 -12.17 21.99
C SER A 34 2.90 -12.58 20.97
N PHE A 35 1.64 -12.73 21.39
CA PHE A 35 0.53 -13.02 20.49
C PHE A 35 0.26 -11.86 19.51
N GLY A 36 0.28 -10.62 20.00
CA GLY A 36 0.14 -9.43 19.18
C GLY A 36 1.26 -9.29 18.14
N LEU A 37 2.51 -9.50 18.56
CA LEU A 37 3.67 -9.49 17.67
C LEU A 37 3.63 -10.63 16.63
N GLY A 38 3.22 -11.83 17.03
CA GLY A 38 3.03 -12.96 16.10
C GLY A 38 1.95 -12.70 15.06
N ARG A 39 0.84 -12.07 15.45
CA ARG A 39 -0.21 -11.63 14.52
C ARG A 39 0.27 -10.54 13.56
N LEU A 40 1.13 -9.64 14.01
CA LEU A 40 1.72 -8.59 13.17
C LEU A 40 2.71 -9.17 12.14
N SER A 41 3.54 -10.13 12.55
CA SER A 41 4.47 -10.86 11.66
C SER A 41 3.75 -11.62 10.54
N ALA A 42 2.56 -12.16 10.82
CA ALA A 42 1.73 -12.83 9.81
C ALA A 42 1.21 -11.87 8.71
N LEU A 43 1.09 -10.57 8.99
CA LEU A 43 0.71 -9.57 7.98
C LEU A 43 1.87 -9.21 7.04
N GLU A 44 3.12 -9.47 7.46
CA GLU A 44 4.33 -9.17 6.69
C GLU A 44 4.73 -10.34 5.74
N THR A 45 4.09 -11.51 5.91
CA THR A 45 4.19 -12.68 5.00
C THR A 45 3.20 -12.55 3.83
N LYS A 46 3.10 -11.36 3.25
CA LYS A 46 2.59 -11.13 1.89
C LYS A 46 3.71 -10.60 0.98
N LYS A 47 4.96 -10.99 1.24
CA LYS A 47 5.99 -10.96 0.20
C LYS A 47 5.59 -11.97 -0.85
N GLU A 48 5.05 -11.45 -1.94
CA GLU A 48 4.66 -12.20 -3.11
C GLU A 48 5.79 -13.17 -3.49
N PRO A 49 5.48 -14.46 -3.70
CA PRO A 49 6.46 -15.38 -4.26
C PRO A 49 6.93 -14.80 -5.58
N VAL A 50 8.25 -14.61 -5.71
CA VAL A 50 8.86 -14.32 -6.99
C VAL A 50 8.66 -15.55 -7.86
N GLU A 51 7.56 -15.61 -8.59
CA GLU A 51 7.38 -16.54 -9.68
C GLU A 51 8.38 -16.14 -10.77
N ILE A 52 9.41 -16.96 -10.94
CA ILE A 52 10.29 -16.88 -12.09
C ILE A 52 9.45 -17.26 -13.30
N ILE A 53 8.87 -16.27 -13.97
CA ILE A 53 8.31 -16.44 -15.30
C ILE A 53 9.50 -16.65 -16.23
N SER A 54 9.79 -17.91 -16.52
CA SER A 54 10.48 -18.30 -17.73
C SER A 54 9.83 -17.55 -18.89
N ALA A 55 10.61 -16.72 -19.57
CA ALA A 55 10.19 -16.02 -20.75
C ALA A 55 9.92 -17.04 -21.88
N GLU A 56 8.73 -17.63 -21.86
CA GLU A 56 8.14 -18.19 -23.06
C GLU A 56 7.08 -17.22 -23.56
N LEU A 57 7.33 -16.80 -24.79
CA LEU A 57 6.53 -15.89 -25.59
C LEU A 57 5.09 -16.44 -25.70
N GLY A 58 4.17 -15.96 -24.87
CA GLY A 58 2.80 -16.48 -24.82
C GLY A 58 1.77 -15.40 -24.48
N THR A 59 0.94 -15.10 -25.47
CA THR A 59 -0.12 -14.09 -25.52
C THR A 59 -1.24 -14.30 -24.48
N ASP A 60 -1.93 -13.19 -24.17
CA ASP A 60 -3.27 -13.05 -23.56
C ASP A 60 -3.40 -13.13 -22.02
N LEU A 61 -3.44 -11.99 -21.31
CA LEU A 61 -4.64 -11.14 -21.06
C LEU A 61 -5.76 -11.84 -20.27
N THR A 62 -5.68 -11.83 -18.92
CA THR A 62 -6.81 -11.37 -18.08
C THR A 62 -6.34 -11.08 -16.64
N SER A 63 -6.32 -9.81 -16.23
CA SER A 63 -6.59 -9.46 -14.84
C SER A 63 -7.34 -8.13 -14.82
N THR A 64 -8.65 -8.28 -14.86
CA THR A 64 -9.65 -7.25 -14.58
C THR A 64 -9.65 -6.94 -13.09
N ALA A 65 -8.98 -5.86 -12.68
CA ALA A 65 -9.31 -5.10 -11.47
C ALA A 65 -8.52 -3.78 -11.42
N SER A 66 -9.04 -2.73 -12.06
CA SER A 66 -9.18 -1.40 -11.45
C SER A 66 -9.89 -0.48 -12.47
N LEU A 67 -11.21 -0.55 -12.45
CA LEU A 67 -12.08 0.42 -13.12
C LEU A 67 -12.06 1.70 -12.29
N GLY A 68 -11.48 2.75 -12.88
CA GLY A 68 -11.64 4.13 -12.42
C GLY A 68 -10.39 4.75 -11.82
N GLY A 69 -9.53 5.33 -12.67
CA GLY A 69 -8.47 6.22 -12.23
C GLY A 69 -7.08 5.60 -12.07
N GLY A 70 -6.78 4.54 -12.81
CA GLY A 70 -5.41 3.99 -12.85
C GLY A 70 -4.40 4.96 -13.47
N ALA A 71 -3.12 4.77 -13.14
CA ALA A 71 -2.03 5.55 -13.70
C ALA A 71 -2.08 5.56 -15.24
N VAL A 72 -2.00 6.75 -15.84
CA VAL A 72 -2.03 6.94 -17.29
C VAL A 72 -0.77 7.64 -17.76
N VAL A 73 -0.36 7.35 -18.98
CA VAL A 73 0.83 7.93 -19.59
C VAL A 73 0.45 8.72 -20.84
N ALA A 74 1.05 9.89 -20.99
CA ALA A 74 0.93 10.75 -22.15
C ALA A 74 2.30 11.00 -22.77
N SER A 75 2.28 11.52 -24.00
CA SER A 75 3.49 12.01 -24.65
C SER A 75 3.55 13.52 -24.52
N ARG A 76 4.72 14.08 -24.17
CA ARG A 76 4.96 15.52 -24.13
C ARG A 76 4.76 16.20 -25.50
N ASN A 77 4.96 15.44 -26.58
CA ASN A 77 4.69 15.88 -27.96
C ASN A 77 3.27 15.52 -28.43
N GLY A 78 2.51 14.77 -27.64
CA GLY A 78 1.15 14.36 -27.96
C GLY A 78 0.13 15.16 -27.16
N SER A 79 -1.14 15.01 -27.53
CA SER A 79 -2.28 15.57 -26.80
C SER A 79 -3.18 14.49 -26.19
N LYS A 80 -2.74 13.23 -26.23
CA LYS A 80 -3.53 12.07 -25.81
C LYS A 80 -2.86 11.29 -24.70
N TYR A 81 -3.65 10.81 -23.74
CA TYR A 81 -3.20 9.90 -22.68
C TYR A 81 -3.71 8.48 -22.91
N HIS A 82 -2.90 7.51 -22.52
CA HIS A 82 -3.08 6.08 -22.73
C HIS A 82 -2.78 5.33 -21.42
N TYR A 83 -3.27 4.10 -21.26
CA TYR A 83 -2.78 3.26 -20.17
C TYR A 83 -1.37 2.73 -20.45
N PRO A 84 -0.56 2.40 -19.42
CA PRO A 84 0.80 1.85 -19.57
C PRO A 84 0.87 0.57 -20.43
N TRP A 85 -0.18 -0.25 -20.38
CA TRP A 85 -0.29 -1.50 -21.14
C TRP A 85 -0.66 -1.28 -22.62
N CYS A 86 -1.06 -0.06 -22.98
CA CYS A 86 -1.59 0.25 -24.29
C CYS A 86 -0.49 0.31 -25.37
N SER A 87 -0.79 -0.13 -26.59
CA SER A 87 0.16 -0.06 -27.72
C SER A 87 0.66 1.35 -28.02
N GLY A 88 -0.21 2.36 -27.84
CA GLY A 88 0.16 3.78 -27.96
C GLY A 88 1.22 4.20 -26.95
N ALA A 89 1.10 3.76 -25.69
CA ALA A 89 2.04 4.08 -24.62
C ALA A 89 3.43 3.48 -24.84
N LYS A 90 3.50 2.24 -25.34
CA LYS A 90 4.77 1.54 -25.61
C LYS A 90 5.62 2.20 -26.70
N ARG A 91 4.97 2.96 -27.60
CA ARG A 91 5.64 3.67 -28.71
C ARG A 91 6.16 5.06 -28.32
N ILE A 92 5.82 5.55 -27.13
CA ILE A 92 6.28 6.84 -26.65
C ILE A 92 7.74 6.68 -26.21
N ALA A 93 8.62 7.48 -26.83
CA ALA A 93 10.02 7.53 -26.43
C ALA A 93 10.14 7.94 -24.95
N PRO A 94 11.08 7.35 -24.18
CA PRO A 94 11.18 7.59 -22.74
C PRO A 94 11.39 9.07 -22.40
N GLN A 95 12.15 9.79 -23.23
CA GLN A 95 12.39 11.24 -23.13
C GLN A 95 11.14 12.13 -23.25
N ASN A 96 10.07 11.60 -23.84
CA ASN A 96 8.80 12.31 -24.05
C ASN A 96 7.66 11.70 -23.23
N LYS A 97 7.93 10.70 -22.38
CA LYS A 97 6.90 10.05 -21.58
C LYS A 97 6.57 10.93 -20.35
N VAL A 98 5.28 11.17 -20.14
CA VAL A 98 4.73 11.87 -18.98
C VAL A 98 3.76 10.92 -18.30
N GLU A 99 3.97 10.64 -17.01
CA GLU A 99 3.13 9.72 -16.24
C GLU A 99 2.26 10.52 -15.27
N PHE A 100 0.97 10.21 -15.26
CA PHE A 100 -0.02 10.82 -14.38
C PHE A 100 -0.59 9.75 -13.47
N SER A 101 -0.80 10.10 -12.20
CA SER A 101 -1.32 9.17 -11.20
C SER A 101 -2.81 8.89 -11.42
N THR A 102 -3.53 9.84 -12.02
CA THR A 102 -4.98 9.75 -12.26
C THR A 102 -5.38 10.26 -13.63
N ILE A 103 -6.53 9.81 -14.13
CA ILE A 103 -7.11 10.25 -15.39
C ILE A 103 -7.50 11.73 -15.34
N GLU A 104 -8.01 12.17 -14.19
CA GLU A 104 -8.44 13.55 -13.94
C GLU A 104 -7.27 14.53 -14.03
N GLU A 105 -6.10 14.13 -13.54
CA GLU A 105 -4.88 14.93 -13.64
C GLU A 105 -4.43 15.10 -15.09
N ALA A 106 -4.42 14.02 -15.88
CA ALA A 106 -4.12 14.08 -17.30
C ALA A 106 -5.12 14.98 -18.05
N ARG A 107 -6.41 14.90 -17.72
CA ARG A 107 -7.45 15.74 -18.31
C ARG A 107 -7.29 17.22 -17.94
N ARG A 108 -6.95 17.51 -16.68
CA ARG A 108 -6.67 18.87 -16.20
C ARG A 108 -5.43 19.46 -16.86
N ALA A 109 -4.43 18.63 -17.16
CA ALA A 109 -3.25 18.99 -17.94
C ALA A 109 -3.54 19.16 -19.45
N GLY A 110 -4.79 19.00 -19.89
CA GLY A 110 -5.22 19.24 -21.28
C GLY A 110 -5.08 18.03 -22.20
N TYR A 111 -4.80 16.84 -21.66
CA TYR A 111 -4.70 15.62 -22.46
C TYR A 111 -6.08 14.97 -22.63
N THR A 112 -6.31 14.42 -23.81
CA THR A 112 -7.55 13.75 -24.19
C THR A 112 -7.42 12.23 -24.15
N PRO A 113 -8.51 11.48 -23.89
CA PRO A 113 -8.45 10.02 -23.88
C PRO A 113 -8.12 9.51 -25.27
N ALA A 114 -7.19 8.55 -25.34
CA ALA A 114 -6.85 7.95 -26.60
C ALA A 114 -7.88 6.93 -27.07
N ALA A 115 -8.43 7.15 -28.27
CA ALA A 115 -9.45 6.28 -28.87
C ALA A 115 -8.94 4.86 -29.21
N ASN A 116 -7.63 4.66 -29.29
CA ASN A 116 -7.01 3.38 -29.61
C ASN A 116 -6.79 2.47 -28.38
N CYS A 117 -7.22 2.91 -27.19
CA CYS A 117 -7.04 2.18 -25.95
C CYS A 117 -8.38 1.70 -25.39
N LYS A 118 -8.54 0.38 -25.22
CA LYS A 118 -9.77 -0.20 -24.66
C LYS A 118 -9.94 0.27 -23.20
N GLY A 119 -11.12 0.78 -22.85
CA GLY A 119 -11.45 1.24 -21.48
C GLY A 119 -11.14 2.71 -21.16
N LEU A 120 -10.81 3.52 -22.17
CA LEU A 120 -10.62 4.98 -22.05
C LEU A 120 -11.74 5.80 -22.70
N LYS A 121 -12.74 5.13 -23.28
CA LYS A 121 -13.84 5.71 -24.04
C LYS A 121 -15.18 5.39 -23.40
#